data_AF-A0A067FC19-F1
#
_entry.id   AF-A0A067FC19-F1
#
_cell.length_a   1.000
_cell.length_b   1.000
_cell.length_c   1.000
_cell.angle_alpha   90.00
_cell.angle_beta   90.00
_cell.angle_gamma   90.00
#
_symmetry.space_group_name_H-M   'P 1'
#
loop_
_entity.id
_entity.type
_entity.pdbx_description
1 polymer ?
#
loop_
_entity_poly.entity_id
_entity_poly.type
_entity_poly.pdbx_seq_one_letter_code
_entity_poly.pdbx_strand_id
1 'polypeptide(L)'
;MDELLTPIMDEESPRLLQTISEHGGYAYVGMAAQAAADIRAAEAARDLAWEQLHSGPWHSVLPVWRDAYSMACLHGAKYHYRNGEFKEALRVLDMGVLMGGPVLRKDLDSAIETLSLKAREGENERFGEREANRLVSEEFNTAKALQVLPNRSLSCKLVVKRSALSLEGFLSEYFLSGSPVIITDCMAHWPARTNWNDLDYLKRVAGDRTVPVELKCFTGW
;
A
#
# COMPACT_ATOMS: atom_id res chain seq x y z
N MET A 1 8.68 -13.12 -25.54
CA MET A 1 9.31 -12.59 -24.33
C MET A 1 8.18 -12.00 -23.52
N ASP A 2 7.93 -12.51 -22.33
CA ASP A 2 6.86 -12.02 -21.47
C ASP A 2 7.21 -10.59 -21.00
N GLU A 3 6.27 -9.65 -21.04
CA GLU A 3 6.49 -8.23 -20.73
C GLU A 3 5.30 -7.66 -19.95
N LEU A 4 5.57 -6.73 -19.02
CA LEU A 4 4.53 -5.95 -18.35
C LEU A 4 3.88 -4.97 -19.33
N LEU A 5 2.60 -5.19 -19.64
CA LEU A 5 1.80 -4.31 -20.48
C LEU A 5 1.36 -3.07 -19.69
N THR A 6 1.43 -1.90 -20.33
CA THR A 6 1.03 -0.61 -19.73
C THR A 6 0.29 0.25 -20.75
N PRO A 7 -0.88 -0.21 -21.23
CA PRO A 7 -1.59 0.45 -22.33
C PRO A 7 -1.99 1.88 -22.02
N ILE A 8 -2.32 2.20 -20.75
CA ILE A 8 -2.71 3.55 -20.36
C ILE A 8 -1.49 4.47 -20.35
N MET A 9 -0.35 4.00 -19.87
CA MET A 9 0.90 4.74 -19.95
C MET A 9 1.26 5.01 -21.40
N ASP A 10 1.14 4.02 -22.28
CA ASP A 10 1.48 4.15 -23.70
C ASP A 10 0.56 5.19 -24.40
N GLU A 11 -0.72 5.25 -24.02
CA GLU A 11 -1.70 6.23 -24.52
C GLU A 11 -1.51 7.64 -23.95
N GLU A 12 -1.35 7.77 -22.63
CA GLU A 12 -1.32 9.06 -21.93
C GLU A 12 0.07 9.71 -21.91
N SER A 13 1.14 8.98 -22.25
CA SER A 13 2.52 9.47 -22.20
C SER A 13 2.72 10.84 -22.87
N PRO A 14 2.26 11.09 -24.12
CA PRO A 14 2.48 12.39 -24.77
C PRO A 14 1.86 13.55 -24.00
N ARG A 15 0.64 13.35 -23.49
CA ARG A 15 -0.10 14.36 -22.73
C ARG A 15 0.53 14.61 -21.35
N LEU A 16 0.92 13.55 -20.66
CA LEU A 16 1.61 13.64 -19.37
C LEU A 16 2.94 14.37 -19.53
N LEU A 17 3.77 13.99 -20.49
CA LEU A 17 5.06 14.64 -20.74
C LEU A 17 4.90 16.12 -21.14
N GLN A 18 3.90 16.46 -21.95
CA GLN A 18 3.57 17.85 -22.25
C GLN A 18 3.20 18.62 -20.98
N THR A 19 2.29 18.08 -20.16
CA THR A 19 1.84 18.73 -18.92
C THR A 19 2.99 18.91 -17.93
N ILE A 20 3.87 17.91 -17.80
CA ILE A 20 5.06 17.99 -16.94
C ILE A 20 6.01 19.10 -17.43
N SER A 21 6.23 19.17 -18.75
CA SER A 21 7.04 20.22 -19.38
C SER A 21 6.49 21.63 -19.10
N GLU A 22 5.17 21.83 -19.22
CA GLU A 22 4.50 23.09 -18.93
C GLU A 22 4.67 23.54 -17.47
N HIS A 23 4.87 22.60 -16.55
CA HIS A 23 5.13 22.86 -15.13
C HIS A 23 6.63 22.83 -14.78
N GLY A 24 7.50 23.03 -15.76
CA GLY A 24 8.95 23.18 -15.57
C GLY A 24 9.74 21.87 -15.52
N GLY A 25 9.13 20.72 -15.82
CA GLY A 25 9.74 19.41 -15.75
C GLY A 25 10.57 18.98 -16.95
N TYR A 26 11.27 19.89 -17.62
CA TYR A 26 12.05 19.60 -18.82
C TYR A 26 13.11 18.49 -18.61
N ALA A 27 13.80 18.53 -17.45
CA ALA A 27 14.77 17.50 -17.09
C ALA A 27 14.12 16.12 -16.94
N TYR A 28 12.94 16.06 -16.31
CA TYR A 28 12.16 14.83 -16.19
C TYR A 28 11.79 14.29 -17.57
N VAL A 29 11.27 15.14 -18.46
CA VAL A 29 10.84 14.73 -19.81
C VAL A 29 12.02 14.14 -20.61
N GLY A 30 13.21 14.75 -20.51
CA GLY A 30 14.42 14.23 -21.15
C GLY A 30 14.80 12.83 -20.65
N MET A 31 14.71 12.60 -19.33
CA MET A 31 14.99 11.28 -18.74
C MET A 31 13.89 10.26 -19.07
N ALA A 32 12.62 10.65 -18.99
CA ALA A 32 11.49 9.78 -19.29
C ALA A 32 11.50 9.28 -20.75
N ALA A 33 11.95 10.12 -21.70
CA ALA A 33 12.09 9.71 -23.11
C ALA A 33 13.10 8.55 -23.32
N GLN A 34 14.07 8.39 -22.41
CA GLN A 34 15.08 7.34 -22.47
C GLN A 34 14.78 6.16 -21.53
N ALA A 35 13.84 6.34 -20.58
CA ALA A 35 13.54 5.41 -19.50
C ALA A 35 13.06 4.02 -19.96
N ALA A 36 12.48 3.91 -21.17
CA ALA A 36 12.08 2.62 -21.73
C ALA A 36 13.26 1.71 -22.10
N ALA A 37 14.44 2.30 -22.34
CA ALA A 37 15.65 1.62 -22.80
C ALA A 37 16.83 1.70 -21.82
N ASP A 38 16.90 2.71 -20.95
CA ASP A 38 17.95 2.88 -19.93
C ASP A 38 17.34 2.98 -18.53
N ILE A 39 17.70 2.03 -17.65
CA ILE A 39 17.29 2.03 -16.24
C ILE A 39 17.75 3.28 -15.52
N ARG A 40 18.96 3.80 -15.82
CA ARG A 40 19.48 4.99 -15.14
C ARG A 40 18.64 6.21 -15.47
N ALA A 41 18.07 6.27 -16.66
CA ALA A 41 17.14 7.32 -17.04
C ALA A 41 15.79 7.16 -16.32
N ALA A 42 15.29 5.94 -16.14
CA ALA A 42 14.09 5.68 -15.34
C ALA A 42 14.29 6.03 -13.85
N GLU A 43 15.44 5.70 -13.28
CA GLU A 43 15.81 6.05 -11.90
C GLU A 43 15.96 7.57 -11.74
N ALA A 44 16.67 8.24 -12.65
CA ALA A 44 16.79 9.70 -12.64
C ALA A 44 15.43 10.40 -12.77
N ALA A 45 14.55 9.92 -13.64
CA ALA A 45 13.18 10.44 -13.76
C ALA A 45 12.39 10.25 -12.43
N ARG A 46 12.53 9.09 -11.79
CA ARG A 46 11.91 8.80 -10.50
C ARG A 46 12.41 9.74 -9.40
N ASP A 47 13.71 9.99 -9.35
CA ASP A 47 14.34 10.87 -8.36
C ASP A 47 13.91 12.32 -8.56
N LEU A 48 13.87 12.80 -9.81
CA LEU A 48 13.34 14.14 -10.13
C LEU A 48 11.88 14.29 -9.71
N ALA A 49 11.03 13.30 -9.98
CA ALA A 49 9.64 13.32 -9.53
C ALA A 49 9.54 13.26 -7.99
N TRP A 50 10.37 12.45 -7.34
CA TRP A 50 10.44 12.34 -5.89
C TRP A 50 10.77 13.68 -5.22
N GLU A 51 11.76 14.40 -5.74
CA GLU A 51 12.12 15.74 -5.25
C GLU A 51 10.93 16.71 -5.32
N GLN A 52 10.17 16.67 -6.42
CA GLN A 52 8.97 17.48 -6.58
C GLN A 52 7.87 17.10 -5.59
N LEU A 53 7.67 15.79 -5.34
CA LEU A 53 6.71 15.30 -4.34
C LEU A 53 7.05 15.73 -2.90
N HIS A 54 8.32 16.00 -2.62
CA HIS A 54 8.81 16.38 -1.28
C HIS A 54 9.22 17.86 -1.18
N SER A 55 8.85 18.68 -2.17
CA SER A 55 9.14 20.11 -2.20
C SER A 55 8.30 20.94 -1.21
N GLY A 56 7.26 20.35 -0.61
CA GLY A 56 6.37 21.04 0.32
C GLY A 56 5.26 20.13 0.87
N PRO A 57 4.23 20.70 1.52
CA PRO A 57 3.09 19.93 2.01
C PRO A 57 2.43 19.10 0.90
N TRP A 58 2.05 17.85 1.19
CA TRP A 58 1.51 16.93 0.20
C TRP A 58 0.33 17.49 -0.62
N HIS A 59 -0.54 18.28 0.01
CA HIS A 59 -1.72 18.87 -0.62
C HIS A 59 -1.39 20.03 -1.58
N SER A 60 -0.20 20.63 -1.50
CA SER A 60 0.23 21.71 -2.40
C SER A 60 1.04 21.21 -3.59
N VAL A 61 1.43 19.93 -3.60
CA VAL A 61 2.15 19.31 -4.71
C VAL A 61 1.20 19.16 -5.91
N LEU A 62 1.63 19.60 -7.09
CA LEU A 62 0.85 19.48 -8.32
C LEU A 62 0.58 18.00 -8.66
N PRO A 63 -0.67 17.63 -9.00
CA PRO A 63 -1.02 16.23 -9.30
C PRO A 63 -0.15 15.60 -10.39
N VAL A 64 0.29 16.38 -11.38
CA VAL A 64 1.12 15.92 -12.50
C VAL A 64 2.43 15.26 -12.04
N TRP A 65 3.01 15.71 -10.92
CA TRP A 65 4.24 15.11 -10.38
C TRP A 65 4.00 13.74 -9.76
N ARG A 66 2.77 13.45 -9.32
CA ARG A 66 2.39 12.12 -8.85
C ARG A 66 2.25 11.16 -10.03
N ASP A 67 1.66 11.61 -11.14
CA ASP A 67 1.58 10.81 -12.37
C ASP A 67 2.97 10.61 -13.00
N ALA A 68 3.85 11.61 -12.93
CA ALA A 68 5.26 11.49 -13.30
C ALA A 68 5.96 10.41 -12.47
N TYR A 69 5.77 10.41 -11.15
CA TYR A 69 6.35 9.38 -10.28
C TYR A 69 5.84 7.96 -10.65
N SER A 70 4.54 7.81 -10.91
CA SER A 70 3.97 6.54 -11.38
C SER A 70 4.59 6.06 -12.70
N MET A 71 4.78 6.96 -13.66
CA MET A 71 5.36 6.65 -14.96
C MET A 71 6.81 6.17 -14.82
N ALA A 72 7.62 6.86 -14.03
CA ALA A 72 9.00 6.44 -13.76
C ALA A 72 9.06 5.07 -13.05
N CYS A 73 8.15 4.81 -12.11
CA CYS A 73 8.01 3.49 -11.48
C CYS A 73 7.66 2.39 -12.49
N LEU A 74 6.74 2.63 -13.42
CA LEU A 74 6.39 1.65 -14.46
C LEU A 74 7.58 1.33 -15.37
N HIS A 75 8.35 2.33 -15.78
CA HIS A 75 9.58 2.11 -16.55
C HIS A 75 10.61 1.28 -15.78
N GLY A 76 10.87 1.63 -14.52
CA GLY A 76 11.77 0.85 -13.65
C GLY A 76 11.30 -0.60 -13.46
N ALA A 77 10.00 -0.79 -13.24
CA ALA A 77 9.40 -2.11 -13.09
C ALA A 77 9.54 -2.97 -14.35
N LYS A 78 9.31 -2.40 -15.54
CA LYS A 78 9.54 -3.09 -16.82
C LYS A 78 10.99 -3.57 -16.96
N TYR A 79 11.96 -2.74 -16.57
CA TYR A 79 13.37 -3.12 -16.60
C TYR A 79 13.68 -4.28 -15.66
N HIS A 80 13.31 -4.17 -14.38
CA HIS A 80 13.53 -5.23 -13.39
C HIS A 80 12.83 -6.54 -13.78
N TYR A 81 11.62 -6.46 -14.33
CA TYR A 81 10.88 -7.62 -14.82
C TYR A 81 11.61 -8.37 -15.93
N ARG A 82 12.15 -7.64 -16.92
CA ARG A 82 12.92 -8.23 -18.04
C ARG A 82 14.21 -8.92 -17.56
N ASN A 83 14.79 -8.45 -16.45
CA ASN A 83 15.98 -9.05 -15.83
C ASN A 83 15.65 -10.17 -14.84
N GLY A 84 14.38 -10.51 -14.62
CA GLY A 84 13.95 -11.54 -13.66
C GLY A 84 14.01 -11.08 -12.19
N GLU A 85 14.19 -9.79 -11.93
CA GLU A 85 14.28 -9.20 -10.60
C GLU A 85 12.87 -8.88 -10.05
N PHE A 86 12.02 -9.90 -9.93
CA PHE A 86 10.58 -9.72 -9.65
C PHE A 86 10.28 -9.00 -8.33
N LYS A 87 11.08 -9.24 -7.28
CA LYS A 87 10.92 -8.56 -5.99
C LYS A 87 11.19 -7.06 -6.10
N GLU A 88 12.19 -6.69 -6.90
CA GLU A 88 12.53 -5.28 -7.12
C GLU A 88 11.49 -4.60 -8.01
N ALA A 89 11.03 -5.29 -9.06
CA ALA A 89 9.90 -4.81 -9.86
C ALA A 89 8.65 -4.54 -8.99
N LEU A 90 8.31 -5.46 -8.08
CA LEU A 90 7.17 -5.31 -7.17
C LEU A 90 7.37 -4.13 -6.22
N ARG A 91 8.56 -3.97 -5.64
CA ARG A 91 8.91 -2.84 -4.77
C ARG A 91 8.71 -1.50 -5.48
N VAL A 92 9.19 -1.38 -6.72
CA VAL A 92 9.07 -0.14 -7.50
C VAL A 92 7.59 0.15 -7.85
N LEU A 93 6.80 -0.87 -8.18
CA LEU A 93 5.36 -0.71 -8.43
C LEU A 93 4.59 -0.32 -7.17
N ASP A 94 4.88 -0.94 -6.02
CA ASP A 94 4.25 -0.58 -4.75
C ASP A 94 4.56 0.87 -4.38
N MET A 95 5.78 1.36 -4.63
CA MET A 95 6.11 2.77 -4.48
C MET A 95 5.28 3.67 -5.40
N GLY A 96 5.07 3.26 -6.66
CA GLY A 96 4.19 3.95 -7.60
C GLY A 96 2.73 3.96 -7.14
N VAL A 97 2.28 2.91 -6.46
CA VAL A 97 0.94 2.83 -5.85
C VAL A 97 0.79 3.73 -4.63
N LEU A 98 1.85 3.87 -3.82
CA LEU A 98 1.82 4.66 -2.58
C LEU A 98 1.97 6.15 -2.84
N MET A 99 2.87 6.54 -3.74
CA MET A 99 3.27 7.93 -3.96
C MET A 99 2.70 8.51 -5.26
N GLY A 100 2.22 7.66 -6.16
CA GLY A 100 1.83 8.05 -7.50
C GLY A 100 0.42 8.59 -7.64
N GLY A 101 0.13 9.06 -8.84
CA GLY A 101 -1.15 9.67 -9.21
C GLY A 101 -2.17 8.65 -9.73
N PRO A 102 -3.43 9.06 -9.92
CA PRO A 102 -4.50 8.15 -10.31
C PRO A 102 -4.46 7.76 -11.80
N VAL A 103 -3.78 8.52 -12.67
CA VAL A 103 -3.84 8.33 -14.14
C VAL A 103 -3.36 6.94 -14.53
N LEU A 104 -2.21 6.53 -13.99
CA LEU A 104 -1.56 5.26 -14.31
C LEU A 104 -1.88 4.14 -13.31
N ARG A 105 -2.92 4.34 -12.47
CA ARG A 105 -3.22 3.43 -11.36
C ARG A 105 -3.55 2.01 -11.82
N LYS A 106 -4.35 1.89 -12.88
CA LYS A 106 -4.74 0.57 -13.41
C LYS A 106 -3.56 -0.20 -13.99
N ASP A 107 -2.62 0.49 -14.64
CA ASP A 107 -1.39 -0.15 -15.15
C ASP A 107 -0.52 -0.65 -14.01
N LEU A 108 -0.38 0.14 -12.93
CA LEU A 108 0.33 -0.29 -11.72
C LEU A 108 -0.33 -1.53 -11.08
N ASP A 109 -1.65 -1.49 -10.86
CA ASP A 109 -2.38 -2.60 -10.24
C ASP A 109 -2.31 -3.89 -11.10
N SER A 110 -2.42 -3.76 -12.44
CA SER A 110 -2.30 -4.89 -13.38
C SER A 110 -0.88 -5.48 -13.42
N ALA A 111 0.15 -4.64 -13.38
CA ALA A 111 1.54 -5.10 -13.32
C ALA A 111 1.84 -5.84 -12.00
N ILE A 112 1.31 -5.36 -10.88
CA ILE A 112 1.42 -6.03 -9.57
C ILE A 112 0.72 -7.39 -9.59
N GLU A 113 -0.46 -7.49 -10.20
CA GLU A 113 -1.18 -8.76 -10.34
C GLU A 113 -0.37 -9.77 -11.15
N THR A 114 0.21 -9.35 -12.27
CA THR A 114 1.06 -10.19 -13.12
C THR A 114 2.29 -10.70 -12.36
N LEU A 115 2.97 -9.84 -11.61
CA LEU A 115 4.09 -10.24 -10.75
C LEU A 115 3.67 -11.20 -9.63
N SER A 116 2.51 -10.96 -9.03
CA SER A 116 1.98 -11.80 -7.95
C SER A 116 1.64 -13.21 -8.44
N LEU A 117 1.13 -13.34 -9.67
CA LEU A 117 0.89 -14.64 -10.30
C LEU A 117 2.20 -15.39 -10.56
N LYS A 118 3.21 -14.70 -11.10
CA LYS A 118 4.55 -15.29 -11.32
C LYS A 118 5.25 -15.74 -10.05
N ALA A 119 5.15 -14.97 -8.97
CA ALA A 119 5.73 -15.34 -7.68
C ALA A 119 5.13 -16.67 -7.17
N ARG A 120 3.82 -16.87 -7.35
CA ARG A 120 3.12 -18.09 -6.94
C ARG A 120 3.52 -19.33 -7.74
N GLU A 121 3.81 -19.18 -9.03
CA GLU A 121 4.30 -20.29 -9.87
C GLU A 121 5.63 -20.84 -9.36
N GLY A 122 6.51 -19.98 -8.83
CA GLY A 122 7.80 -20.39 -8.25
C GLY A 122 7.73 -20.94 -6.81
N GLU A 123 6.67 -20.64 -6.06
CA GLU A 123 6.52 -21.06 -4.65
C GLU A 123 5.85 -22.43 -4.46
N ASN A 124 5.15 -22.93 -5.48
CA ASN A 124 4.41 -24.20 -5.44
C ASN A 124 5.29 -25.44 -5.20
N GLU A 125 6.62 -25.32 -5.24
CA GLU A 125 7.57 -26.42 -5.02
C GLU A 125 8.12 -26.52 -3.58
N ARG A 126 7.82 -25.59 -2.66
CA ARG A 126 8.64 -25.43 -1.43
C ARG A 126 7.97 -25.58 -0.07
N PHE A 127 6.68 -25.90 0.04
CA PHE A 127 6.03 -25.89 1.37
C PHE A 127 5.43 -27.23 1.78
N GLY A 128 6.20 -27.98 2.56
CA GLY A 128 5.71 -29.02 3.46
C GLY A 128 5.05 -28.41 4.71
N GLU A 129 4.21 -29.21 5.38
CA GLU A 129 3.48 -28.86 6.61
C GLU A 129 4.41 -28.24 7.67
N ARG A 130 4.26 -26.93 7.90
CA ARG A 130 4.86 -26.23 9.04
C ARG A 130 3.76 -25.95 10.04
N GLU A 131 4.05 -26.17 11.32
CA GLU A 131 3.16 -25.75 12.41
C GLU A 131 2.88 -24.25 12.28
N ALA A 132 1.59 -23.88 12.31
CA ALA A 132 1.17 -22.50 12.10
C ALA A 132 1.73 -21.59 13.22
N ASN A 133 2.59 -20.64 12.85
CA ASN A 133 3.10 -19.61 13.74
C ASN A 133 1.96 -18.64 14.10
N ARG A 134 1.21 -18.96 15.16
CA ARG A 134 0.10 -18.13 15.62
C ARG A 134 0.61 -16.84 16.26
N LEU A 135 0.11 -15.70 15.81
CA LEU A 135 0.43 -14.38 16.37
C LEU A 135 -0.16 -14.19 17.77
N VAL A 136 -1.36 -14.72 18.00
CA VAL A 136 -2.07 -14.68 19.27
C VAL A 136 -2.37 -16.12 19.68
N SER A 137 -1.62 -16.59 20.68
CA SER A 137 -1.79 -17.92 21.29
C SER A 137 -2.49 -17.86 22.65
N GLU A 138 -2.38 -16.72 23.36
CA GLU A 138 -2.90 -16.54 24.72
C GLU A 138 -4.10 -15.59 24.78
N GLU A 139 -4.99 -15.82 25.74
CA GLU A 139 -6.07 -14.88 26.07
C GLU A 139 -5.48 -13.51 26.47
N PHE A 140 -6.14 -12.43 26.05
CA PHE A 140 -5.68 -11.06 26.33
C PHE A 140 -5.61 -10.82 27.85
N ASN A 141 -4.40 -10.68 28.38
CA ASN A 141 -4.18 -10.44 29.80
C ASN A 141 -4.30 -8.94 30.13
N THR A 142 -5.48 -8.54 30.61
CA THR A 142 -5.79 -7.15 31.02
C THR A 142 -4.82 -6.60 32.07
N ALA A 143 -4.36 -7.43 33.01
CA ALA A 143 -3.43 -6.99 34.06
C ALA A 143 -2.06 -6.62 33.47
N LYS A 144 -1.57 -7.41 32.51
CA LYS A 144 -0.33 -7.12 31.79
C LYS A 144 -0.46 -5.88 30.91
N ALA A 145 -1.59 -5.71 30.22
CA ALA A 145 -1.84 -4.54 29.39
C ALA A 145 -1.85 -3.24 30.22
N LEU A 146 -2.46 -3.25 31.40
CA LEU A 146 -2.49 -2.10 32.32
C LEU A 146 -1.11 -1.66 32.81
N GLN A 147 -0.12 -2.54 32.83
CA GLN A 147 1.26 -2.19 33.21
C GLN A 147 2.01 -1.42 32.11
N VAL A 148 1.62 -1.61 30.85
CA VAL A 148 2.29 -1.01 29.67
C VAL A 148 1.59 0.27 29.22
N LEU A 149 0.28 0.36 29.44
CA LEU A 149 -0.51 1.49 29.01
C LEU A 149 -0.24 2.73 29.88
N PRO A 150 -0.22 3.94 29.28
CA PRO A 150 -0.15 5.18 30.04
C PRO A 150 -1.20 5.29 31.14
N ASN A 151 -0.87 6.04 32.19
CA ASN A 151 -1.80 6.31 33.28
C ASN A 151 -3.12 6.86 32.72
N ARG A 152 -4.25 6.28 33.18
CA ARG A 152 -5.62 6.63 32.76
C ARG A 152 -6.02 6.21 31.33
N SER A 153 -5.23 5.42 30.60
CA SER A 153 -5.63 4.94 29.26
C SER A 153 -6.98 4.21 29.22
N LEU A 154 -7.37 3.53 30.30
CA LEU A 154 -8.65 2.83 30.43
C LEU A 154 -9.64 3.53 31.39
N SER A 155 -9.44 4.82 31.71
CA SER A 155 -10.32 5.55 32.63
C SER A 155 -11.57 6.16 31.97
N CYS A 156 -11.73 5.99 30.65
CA CYS A 156 -12.90 6.49 29.92
C CYS A 156 -14.15 5.65 30.24
N LYS A 157 -15.33 6.25 30.00
CA LYS A 157 -16.62 5.57 30.17
C LYS A 157 -16.64 4.27 29.35
N LEU A 158 -17.12 3.19 29.97
CA LEU A 158 -17.30 1.91 29.30
C LEU A 158 -18.24 2.08 28.11
N VAL A 159 -17.75 1.77 26.91
CA VAL A 159 -18.57 1.77 25.70
C VAL A 159 -19.53 0.59 25.74
N VAL A 160 -20.81 0.86 25.53
CA VAL A 160 -21.88 -0.15 25.58
C VAL A 160 -21.67 -1.17 24.46
N LYS A 161 -21.92 -2.45 24.76
CA LYS A 161 -21.91 -3.55 23.79
C LYS A 161 -23.34 -3.95 23.40
N ARG A 162 -23.59 -4.16 22.11
CA ARG A 162 -24.87 -4.62 21.56
C ARG A 162 -24.63 -5.68 20.48
N SER A 163 -25.32 -6.81 20.58
CA SER A 163 -25.42 -7.80 19.51
C SER A 163 -26.71 -7.57 18.71
N ALA A 164 -26.74 -8.04 17.46
CA ALA A 164 -27.94 -8.06 16.61
C ALA A 164 -28.66 -6.70 16.45
N LEU A 165 -27.90 -5.60 16.47
CA LEU A 165 -28.44 -4.25 16.32
C LEU A 165 -29.01 -4.07 14.91
N SER A 166 -30.28 -3.70 14.79
CA SER A 166 -30.88 -3.36 13.50
C SER A 166 -30.26 -2.05 12.97
N LEU A 167 -30.31 -1.84 11.65
CA LEU A 167 -29.83 -0.59 11.06
C LEU A 167 -30.56 0.63 11.64
N GLU A 168 -31.89 0.53 11.80
CA GLU A 168 -32.71 1.60 12.38
C GLU A 168 -32.39 1.85 13.86
N GLY A 169 -32.20 0.78 14.65
CA GLY A 169 -31.79 0.88 16.05
C GLY A 169 -30.40 1.52 16.19
N PHE A 170 -29.45 1.16 15.32
CA PHE A 170 -28.15 1.81 15.27
C PHE A 170 -28.26 3.30 14.94
N LEU A 171 -29.05 3.64 13.92
CA LEU A 171 -29.22 5.02 13.47
C LEU A 171 -29.83 5.90 14.56
N SER A 172 -30.95 5.46 15.13
CA SER A 172 -31.71 6.22 16.13
C SER A 172 -31.00 6.34 17.48
N GLU A 173 -30.43 5.24 17.99
CA GLU A 173 -29.88 5.21 19.35
C GLU A 173 -28.43 5.71 19.44
N TYR A 174 -27.60 5.49 18.41
CA TYR A 174 -26.14 5.72 18.50
C TYR A 174 -25.61 6.69 17.44
N PHE A 175 -25.96 6.50 16.17
CA PHE A 175 -25.40 7.31 15.08
C PHE A 175 -25.83 8.78 15.16
N LEU A 176 -27.13 9.05 15.26
CA LEU A 176 -27.67 10.42 15.31
C LEU A 176 -27.26 11.15 16.59
N SER A 177 -27.13 10.42 17.70
CA SER A 177 -26.71 10.97 18.99
C SER A 177 -25.18 11.14 19.10
N GLY A 178 -24.40 10.65 18.11
CA GLY A 178 -22.94 10.65 18.16
C GLY A 178 -22.36 9.79 19.29
N SER A 179 -23.11 8.80 19.78
CA SER A 179 -22.72 7.97 20.92
C SER A 179 -21.98 6.71 20.47
N PRO A 180 -20.78 6.41 21.00
CA PRO A 180 -20.05 5.22 20.60
C PRO A 180 -20.75 3.94 21.11
N VAL A 181 -20.70 2.89 20.29
CA VAL A 181 -21.21 1.55 20.62
C VAL A 181 -20.31 0.49 20.01
N ILE A 182 -20.11 -0.61 20.74
CA ILE A 182 -19.43 -1.80 20.23
C ILE A 182 -20.50 -2.76 19.72
N ILE A 183 -20.50 -3.02 18.41
CA ILE A 183 -21.39 -4.01 17.81
C ILE A 183 -20.70 -5.37 17.86
N THR A 184 -21.24 -6.30 18.62
CA THR A 184 -20.68 -7.66 18.77
C THR A 184 -21.25 -8.60 17.71
N ASP A 185 -20.51 -9.69 17.46
CA ASP A 185 -20.93 -10.84 16.64
C ASP A 185 -21.11 -10.59 15.13
N CYS A 186 -21.19 -9.33 14.68
CA CYS A 186 -21.35 -9.01 13.25
C CYS A 186 -20.20 -9.49 12.36
N MET A 187 -18.98 -9.56 12.89
CA MET A 187 -17.78 -10.01 12.17
C MET A 187 -17.34 -11.41 12.57
N ALA A 188 -18.18 -12.15 13.33
CA ALA A 188 -17.77 -13.43 13.91
C ALA A 188 -17.40 -14.50 12.86
N HIS A 189 -17.97 -14.40 11.66
CA HIS A 189 -17.78 -15.32 10.53
C HIS A 189 -16.65 -14.88 9.57
N TRP A 190 -15.97 -13.78 9.84
CA TRP A 190 -14.94 -13.27 8.93
C TRP A 190 -13.72 -14.21 8.86
N PRO A 191 -13.25 -14.59 7.66
CA PRO A 191 -12.04 -15.41 7.50
C PRO A 191 -10.79 -14.80 8.16
N ALA A 192 -10.76 -13.47 8.31
CA ALA A 192 -9.68 -12.75 9.01
C ALA A 192 -9.46 -13.27 10.45
N ARG A 193 -10.51 -13.77 11.12
CA ARG A 193 -10.39 -14.30 12.50
C ARG A 193 -9.53 -15.56 12.59
N THR A 194 -9.46 -16.34 11.52
CA THR A 194 -8.64 -17.56 11.46
C THR A 194 -7.35 -17.31 10.69
N ASN A 195 -7.45 -16.73 9.50
CA ASN A 195 -6.34 -16.66 8.56
C ASN A 195 -5.27 -15.64 8.99
N TRP A 196 -5.66 -14.49 9.54
CA TRP A 196 -4.70 -13.44 9.89
C TRP A 196 -3.98 -13.71 11.20
N ASN A 197 -4.42 -14.70 11.98
CA ASN A 197 -3.68 -15.16 13.15
C ASN A 197 -2.48 -16.04 12.75
N ASP A 198 -2.39 -16.50 11.50
CA ASP A 198 -1.26 -17.25 10.97
C ASP A 198 -0.25 -16.28 10.34
N LEU A 199 0.93 -16.14 10.97
CA LEU A 199 1.98 -15.29 10.45
C LEU A 199 2.53 -15.78 9.11
N ASP A 200 2.54 -17.09 8.87
CA ASP A 200 3.01 -17.66 7.61
C ASP A 200 2.00 -17.41 6.49
N TYR A 201 0.69 -17.41 6.81
CA TYR A 201 -0.34 -16.90 5.91
C TYR A 201 -0.06 -15.44 5.51
N LEU A 202 0.18 -14.55 6.48
CA LEU A 202 0.43 -13.13 6.20
C LEU A 202 1.69 -12.92 5.35
N LYS A 203 2.79 -13.62 5.68
CA LYS A 203 4.03 -13.59 4.89
C LYS A 203 3.79 -14.06 3.46
N ARG A 204 3.00 -15.11 3.26
CA ARG A 204 2.69 -15.64 1.93
C ARG A 204 1.83 -14.67 1.11
N VAL A 205 0.81 -14.04 1.70
CA VAL A 205 -0.11 -13.19 0.93
C VAL A 205 0.40 -11.77 0.72
N ALA A 206 1.24 -11.25 1.64
CA ALA A 206 1.64 -9.85 1.64
C ALA A 206 3.10 -9.59 2.07
N GLY A 207 3.90 -10.62 2.34
CA GLY A 207 5.25 -10.46 2.91
C GLY A 207 6.25 -9.74 2.02
N ASP A 208 6.08 -9.84 0.70
CA ASP A 208 6.92 -9.12 -0.27
C ASP A 208 6.34 -7.73 -0.66
N ARG A 209 5.19 -7.32 -0.10
CA ARG A 209 4.56 -6.03 -0.40
C ARG A 209 5.21 -4.90 0.40
N THR A 210 5.45 -3.78 -0.25
CA THR A 210 5.93 -2.56 0.41
C THR A 210 4.76 -1.82 1.04
N VAL A 211 4.86 -1.53 2.34
CA VAL A 211 3.82 -0.84 3.12
C VAL A 211 4.41 0.33 3.89
N PRO A 212 3.67 1.45 4.05
CA PRO A 212 4.10 2.54 4.91
C PRO A 212 4.04 2.11 6.38
N VAL A 213 5.08 2.45 7.14
CA VAL A 213 5.16 2.19 8.58
C VAL A 213 5.23 3.50 9.33
N GLU A 214 4.22 3.77 10.16
CA GLU A 214 4.22 4.94 11.04
C GLU A 214 5.20 4.73 12.20
N LEU A 215 6.27 5.52 12.22
CA LEU A 215 7.18 5.60 13.35
C LEU A 215 6.76 6.76 14.24
N LYS A 216 6.32 6.48 15.46
CA LYS A 216 6.06 7.52 16.47
C LYS A 216 7.34 7.82 17.25
N CYS A 217 7.78 9.08 17.22
CA CYS A 217 8.69 9.61 18.23
C CYS A 217 7.87 10.04 19.45
N PHE A 218 7.93 9.28 20.54
CA PHE A 218 7.46 9.77 21.84
C PHE A 218 8.45 10.83 22.34
N THR A 219 8.15 12.10 22.07
CA THR A 219 8.76 13.20 22.83
C THR A 219 7.98 13.30 24.13
N GLY A 220 8.64 12.94 25.25
CA GLY A 220 8.07 13.06 26.58
C GLY A 220 7.78 14.52 26.90
N TRP A 221 6.54 14.81 27.24
CA TRP A 221 6.11 16.04 27.92
C TRP A 221 6.05 15.77 29.42
#